data_AF-A0A6I2U1Q1-F1
#
_entry.id   AF-A0A6I2U1Q1-F1
#
_cell.length_a   1.000
_cell.length_b   1.000
_cell.length_c   1.000
_cell.angle_alpha   90.00
_cell.angle_beta   90.00
_cell.angle_gamma   90.00
#
_symmetry.space_group_name_H-M   'P 1'
#
loop_
_entity.id
_entity.type
_entity.pdbx_description
1 polymer ?
#
loop_
_entity_poly.entity_id
_entity_poly.type
_entity_poly.pdbx_seq_one_letter_code
_entity_poly.pdbx_strand_id
1 'polypeptide(L)'
;MKKLLLILTLILMGMNIHAQSDFISSSPVNEEDCFADLQGKGGILVLSELGDLAITINNVKAPQITPKGKRKDGLYVYEIVIDLKDNKTPKVEVNRRGEIYKTDFVVSLKADLMRAYKIEYVKMPIRMEDQTKSNNAILDEKLAEVEISTAIKDLQVVVSPKLNAKITKSVKKNDNSINITTIVIPLENINKAKQEVENLKAEHQKIFDYIDKNSSKATQADFDKEQMLRNQIDDAENALNTMMHIGVYANGTNREQIDLEPIGPRVKLCYGVLLLKQIEKVYVTECSAMMTEGARLYGLRQYDGARRNFVKALNAKDTPGDLIPSINTNILQCDTCLLYEKYALGSLVKMKQMRQAGEANQKDVVKYASGALEFLNVLNKYNPCDFYAERIEKLEKLIEDMPLDLKFTIAKWVNDYAGFYEDGKLGNVELWAYSGDDEPQIKMYQTDKKFLSMVNNHANDFKQLGESNDEGVIDIHLVRKDLPKGFFFRPVGYNDRIKIKYMGATEIMLQSECEYNKRQIRLKMYTRVGK
;
A
#
# COMPACT_ATOMS: atom_id res chain seq x y z
N MET A 1 1.66 50.20 -42.70
CA MET A 1 1.62 49.69 -41.30
C MET A 1 0.40 48.82 -41.00
N LYS A 2 -0.85 49.23 -41.30
CA LYS A 2 -2.06 48.40 -41.03
C LYS A 2 -2.08 47.02 -41.74
N LYS A 3 -1.59 46.92 -42.99
CA LYS A 3 -1.50 45.64 -43.72
C LYS A 3 -0.42 44.69 -43.17
N LEU A 4 0.67 45.24 -42.60
CA LEU A 4 1.74 44.44 -42.00
C LEU A 4 1.30 43.85 -40.66
N LEU A 5 0.51 44.63 -39.89
CA LEU A 5 -0.09 44.18 -38.64
C LEU A 5 -1.11 43.05 -38.85
N LEU A 6 -1.89 43.12 -39.95
CA LEU A 6 -2.89 42.12 -40.32
C LEU A 6 -2.27 40.79 -40.79
N ILE A 7 -1.13 40.85 -41.48
CA ILE A 7 -0.36 39.67 -41.88
C ILE A 7 0.30 39.02 -40.66
N LEU A 8 0.80 39.82 -39.70
CA LEU A 8 1.33 39.28 -38.44
C LEU A 8 0.23 38.61 -37.59
N THR A 9 -1.00 39.16 -37.58
CA THR A 9 -2.14 38.54 -36.86
C THR A 9 -2.67 37.27 -37.55
N LEU A 10 -2.64 37.20 -38.89
CA LEU A 10 -3.00 35.97 -39.61
C LEU A 10 -1.95 34.87 -39.47
N ILE A 11 -0.65 35.21 -39.38
CA ILE A 11 0.42 34.23 -39.13
C ILE A 11 0.37 33.72 -37.68
N LEU A 12 -0.04 34.55 -36.72
CA LEU A 12 -0.29 34.16 -35.32
C LEU A 12 -1.54 33.29 -35.12
N MET A 13 -2.51 33.34 -36.04
CA MET A 13 -3.68 32.45 -36.05
C MET A 13 -3.44 31.12 -36.79
N GLY A 14 -2.31 30.97 -37.48
CA GLY A 14 -1.94 29.77 -38.26
C GLY A 14 -1.14 28.72 -37.48
N MET A 15 -0.86 28.94 -36.19
CA MET A 15 -0.41 27.85 -35.32
C MET A 15 -1.61 26.94 -35.08
N ASN A 16 -1.79 25.97 -35.96
CA ASN A 16 -2.46 24.73 -35.63
C ASN A 16 -1.79 24.22 -34.35
N ILE A 17 -2.42 24.49 -33.21
CA ILE A 17 -2.33 23.61 -32.04
C ILE A 17 -2.89 22.29 -32.58
N HIS A 18 -2.03 21.47 -33.17
CA HIS A 18 -2.22 20.05 -33.13
C HIS A 18 -2.16 19.75 -31.63
N ALA A 19 -3.31 19.79 -30.97
CA ALA A 19 -3.47 19.15 -29.70
C ALA A 19 -3.31 17.66 -30.02
N GLN A 20 -2.05 17.20 -30.04
CA GLN A 20 -1.78 15.79 -29.94
C GLN A 20 -2.25 15.42 -28.54
N SER A 21 -3.49 14.94 -28.44
CA SER A 21 -4.09 14.51 -27.19
C SER A 21 -3.19 13.42 -26.61
N ASP A 22 -2.69 13.62 -25.40
CA ASP A 22 -2.04 12.53 -24.70
C ASP A 22 -3.09 11.44 -24.42
N PHE A 23 -2.72 10.17 -24.59
CA PHE A 23 -3.62 9.02 -24.45
C PHE A 23 -3.30 8.23 -23.20
N ILE A 24 -4.32 7.82 -22.44
CA ILE A 24 -4.11 6.92 -21.31
C ILE A 24 -3.58 5.58 -21.81
N SER A 25 -2.47 5.13 -21.23
CA SER A 25 -1.80 3.88 -21.59
C SER A 25 -1.30 3.17 -20.35
N SER A 26 -0.99 1.89 -20.51
CA SER A 26 -0.44 1.01 -19.48
C SER A 26 0.94 0.52 -19.89
N SER A 27 1.87 0.54 -18.94
CA SER A 27 3.25 0.08 -19.09
C SER A 27 3.59 -0.85 -17.90
N PRO A 28 4.05 -2.10 -18.10
CA PRO A 28 4.57 -2.92 -17.00
C PRO A 28 5.84 -2.31 -16.38
N VAL A 29 6.02 -2.46 -15.06
CA VAL A 29 7.15 -1.92 -14.27
C VAL A 29 7.73 -3.00 -13.36
N ASN A 30 8.42 -3.97 -13.95
CA ASN A 30 8.89 -5.17 -13.24
C ASN A 30 9.84 -4.88 -12.07
N GLU A 31 10.50 -3.72 -12.08
CA GLU A 31 11.36 -3.26 -10.98
C GLU A 31 10.57 -2.96 -9.69
N GLU A 32 9.26 -2.74 -9.83
CA GLU A 32 8.30 -2.52 -8.73
C GLU A 32 7.45 -3.78 -8.46
N ASP A 33 7.70 -4.90 -9.15
CA ASP A 33 7.13 -6.19 -8.77
C ASP A 33 7.64 -6.56 -7.36
N CYS A 34 6.76 -7.04 -6.49
CA CYS A 34 7.15 -7.40 -5.13
C CYS A 34 6.33 -8.55 -4.55
N PHE A 35 6.96 -9.32 -3.68
CA PHE A 35 6.25 -10.32 -2.88
C PHE A 35 5.52 -9.64 -1.71
N ALA A 36 4.30 -10.09 -1.45
CA ALA A 36 3.46 -9.62 -0.35
C ALA A 36 2.67 -10.80 0.23
N ASP A 37 2.31 -10.74 1.52
CA ASP A 37 1.41 -11.73 2.11
C ASP A 37 -0.02 -11.50 1.58
N LEU A 38 -0.35 -12.21 0.50
CA LEU A 38 -1.67 -12.19 -0.14
C LEU A 38 -2.48 -13.44 0.21
N GLN A 39 -2.00 -14.25 1.16
CA GLN A 39 -2.60 -15.52 1.55
C GLN A 39 -2.78 -16.49 0.35
N GLY A 40 -1.79 -16.55 -0.53
CA GLY A 40 -1.78 -17.40 -1.73
C GLY A 40 -2.57 -16.85 -2.92
N LYS A 41 -3.08 -15.61 -2.83
CA LYS A 41 -3.77 -14.92 -3.94
C LYS A 41 -2.77 -14.24 -4.88
N GLY A 42 -3.26 -13.79 -6.04
CA GLY A 42 -2.47 -13.00 -6.98
C GLY A 42 -2.70 -11.51 -6.83
N GLY A 43 -1.65 -10.72 -7.07
CA GLY A 43 -1.65 -9.28 -6.86
C GLY A 43 -1.29 -8.47 -8.10
N ILE A 44 -1.88 -7.28 -8.22
CA ILE A 44 -1.50 -6.27 -9.23
C ILE A 44 -1.37 -4.91 -8.54
N LEU A 45 -0.23 -4.24 -8.74
CA LEU A 45 0.00 -2.85 -8.34
C LEU A 45 -0.21 -1.95 -9.55
N VAL A 46 -1.16 -1.04 -9.46
CA VAL A 46 -1.36 0.01 -10.46
C VAL A 46 -0.79 1.32 -9.92
N LEU A 47 0.24 1.83 -10.58
CA LEU A 47 0.94 3.06 -10.27
C LEU A 47 0.50 4.15 -11.25
N SER A 48 0.21 5.36 -10.80
CA SER A 48 -0.17 6.44 -11.73
C SER A 48 0.16 7.82 -11.20
N GLU A 49 0.44 8.75 -12.11
CA GLU A 49 0.49 10.18 -11.77
C GLU A 49 -0.93 10.75 -11.52
N LEU A 50 -1.98 9.98 -11.88
CA LEU A 50 -3.38 10.35 -11.77
C LEU A 50 -4.02 9.76 -10.50
N GLY A 51 -4.63 10.62 -9.68
CA GLY A 51 -5.30 10.25 -8.43
C GLY A 51 -6.77 9.87 -8.59
N ASP A 52 -7.27 9.85 -9.83
CA ASP A 52 -8.69 9.74 -10.17
C ASP A 52 -8.98 8.60 -11.15
N LEU A 53 -8.26 7.48 -11.02
CA LEU A 53 -8.48 6.30 -11.87
C LEU A 53 -9.78 5.54 -11.51
N ALA A 54 -10.45 5.05 -12.54
CA ALA A 54 -11.48 4.02 -12.47
C ALA A 54 -10.91 2.72 -13.05
N ILE A 55 -10.86 1.68 -12.23
CA ILE A 55 -10.29 0.38 -12.56
C ILE A 55 -11.41 -0.65 -12.57
N THR A 56 -11.45 -1.47 -13.62
CA THR A 56 -12.49 -2.48 -13.82
C THR A 56 -11.86 -3.80 -14.25
N ILE A 57 -12.38 -4.92 -13.74
CA ILE A 57 -11.93 -6.27 -14.08
C ILE A 57 -13.16 -7.15 -14.29
N ASN A 58 -13.52 -7.37 -15.56
CA ASN A 58 -14.79 -8.00 -15.93
C ASN A 58 -14.73 -9.53 -15.96
N ASN A 59 -13.52 -10.11 -16.07
CA ASN A 59 -13.32 -11.56 -16.15
C ASN A 59 -12.96 -12.19 -14.79
N VAL A 60 -13.31 -11.52 -13.70
CA VAL A 60 -13.13 -11.95 -12.30
C VAL A 60 -14.40 -11.61 -11.54
N LYS A 61 -14.91 -12.54 -10.73
CA LYS A 61 -16.21 -12.41 -10.03
C LYS A 61 -16.20 -11.35 -8.93
N ALA A 62 -15.12 -11.30 -8.14
CA ALA A 62 -15.02 -10.44 -6.97
C ALA A 62 -13.59 -9.91 -6.78
N PRO A 63 -13.06 -9.12 -7.73
CA PRO A 63 -11.76 -8.49 -7.56
C PRO A 63 -11.79 -7.50 -6.39
N GLN A 64 -10.75 -7.51 -5.55
CA GLN A 64 -10.59 -6.51 -4.50
C GLN A 64 -9.70 -5.39 -5.02
N ILE A 65 -10.26 -4.20 -5.25
CA ILE A 65 -9.53 -3.02 -5.75
C ILE A 65 -9.49 -1.99 -4.63
N THR A 66 -8.29 -1.67 -4.15
CA THR A 66 -8.06 -0.79 -2.98
C THR A 66 -7.12 0.35 -3.35
N PRO A 67 -7.58 1.61 -3.37
CA PRO A 67 -6.67 2.76 -3.47
C PRO A 67 -5.86 2.90 -2.18
N LYS A 68 -4.53 3.04 -2.31
CA LYS A 68 -3.60 3.21 -1.18
C LYS A 68 -3.20 4.67 -0.96
N GLY A 69 -3.53 5.55 -1.92
CA GLY A 69 -3.20 6.98 -1.87
C GLY A 69 -1.89 7.29 -2.60
N LYS A 70 -1.32 8.46 -2.32
CA LYS A 70 -0.11 8.99 -2.97
C LYS A 70 1.16 8.59 -2.22
N ARG A 71 2.13 8.01 -2.93
CA ARG A 71 3.50 7.72 -2.45
C ARG A 71 4.34 8.99 -2.36
N LYS A 72 5.51 8.87 -1.70
CA LYS A 72 6.49 9.97 -1.54
C LYS A 72 7.10 10.44 -2.87
N ASP A 73 7.23 9.54 -3.85
CA ASP A 73 7.69 9.83 -5.21
C ASP A 73 6.65 10.58 -6.07
N GLY A 74 5.42 10.72 -5.55
CA GLY A 74 4.34 11.42 -6.20
C GLY A 74 3.34 10.54 -6.95
N LEU A 75 3.56 9.23 -7.03
CA LEU A 75 2.65 8.30 -7.70
C LEU A 75 1.51 7.87 -6.79
N TYR A 76 0.30 7.81 -7.32
CA TYR A 76 -0.85 7.15 -6.71
C TYR A 76 -0.77 5.64 -6.92
N VAL A 77 -1.15 4.90 -5.89
CA VAL A 77 -1.11 3.43 -5.89
C VAL A 77 -2.51 2.86 -5.71
N TYR A 78 -2.84 1.88 -6.53
CA TYR A 78 -4.04 1.05 -6.39
C TYR A 78 -3.60 -0.41 -6.34
N GLU A 79 -4.01 -1.10 -5.29
CA GLU A 79 -3.78 -2.53 -5.12
C GLU A 79 -4.99 -3.31 -5.61
N ILE A 80 -4.72 -4.35 -6.40
CA ILE A 80 -5.73 -5.28 -6.88
C ILE A 80 -5.35 -6.67 -6.38
N VAL A 81 -6.25 -7.33 -5.66
CA VAL A 81 -6.06 -8.70 -5.17
C VAL A 81 -7.14 -9.61 -5.76
N ILE A 82 -6.71 -10.72 -6.33
CA ILE A 82 -7.56 -11.66 -7.08
C ILE A 82 -7.28 -13.09 -6.61
N ASP A 83 -8.35 -13.86 -6.37
CA ASP A 83 -8.24 -15.28 -6.09
C ASP A 83 -7.78 -16.03 -7.37
N LEU A 84 -6.64 -16.71 -7.28
CA LEU A 84 -6.07 -17.48 -8.39
C LEU A 84 -6.96 -18.64 -8.85
N LYS A 85 -7.92 -19.09 -8.00
CA LYS A 85 -8.93 -20.08 -8.38
C LYS A 85 -9.99 -19.51 -9.30
N ASP A 86 -10.22 -18.19 -9.26
CA ASP A 86 -11.20 -17.52 -10.11
C ASP A 86 -10.60 -17.23 -11.48
N ASN A 87 -9.44 -16.56 -11.51
CA ASN A 87 -8.72 -16.31 -12.76
C ASN A 87 -7.22 -16.07 -12.54
N LYS A 88 -6.37 -16.72 -13.33
CA LYS A 88 -4.91 -16.53 -13.32
C LYS A 88 -4.44 -15.46 -14.31
N THR A 89 -5.29 -15.08 -15.26
CA THR A 89 -5.00 -14.10 -16.32
C THR A 89 -6.10 -13.02 -16.40
N PRO A 90 -6.32 -12.25 -15.31
CA PRO A 90 -7.28 -11.16 -15.32
C PRO A 90 -6.97 -10.12 -16.38
N LYS A 91 -8.03 -9.56 -16.98
CA LYS A 91 -7.97 -8.42 -17.88
C LYS A 91 -8.34 -7.18 -17.08
N VAL A 92 -7.37 -6.29 -16.85
CA VAL A 92 -7.56 -5.03 -16.15
C VAL A 92 -7.84 -3.94 -17.17
N GLU A 93 -8.96 -3.24 -17.00
CA GLU A 93 -9.31 -2.06 -17.78
C GLU A 93 -9.21 -0.83 -16.88
N VAL A 94 -8.52 0.20 -17.36
CA VAL A 94 -8.27 1.43 -16.60
C VAL A 94 -8.65 2.64 -17.45
N ASN A 95 -9.46 3.52 -16.86
CA ASN A 95 -9.74 4.84 -17.41
C ASN A 95 -9.58 5.90 -16.34
N ARG A 96 -9.41 7.15 -16.76
CA ARG A 96 -9.58 8.28 -15.86
C ARG A 96 -11.07 8.49 -15.59
N ARG A 97 -11.42 8.85 -14.36
CA ARG A 97 -12.81 9.13 -13.97
C ARG A 97 -13.43 10.20 -14.88
N GLY A 98 -14.57 9.86 -15.47
CA GLY A 98 -15.30 10.75 -16.39
C GLY A 98 -14.85 10.68 -17.84
N GLU A 99 -13.75 9.99 -18.13
CA GLU A 99 -13.29 9.74 -19.49
C GLU A 99 -13.87 8.42 -20.03
N ILE A 100 -14.22 8.45 -21.31
CA ILE A 100 -14.71 7.28 -22.06
C ILE A 100 -13.56 6.47 -22.66
N TYR A 101 -12.37 7.05 -22.74
CA TYR A 101 -11.16 6.39 -23.23
C TYR A 101 -10.54 5.55 -22.12
N LYS A 102 -10.11 4.34 -22.46
CA LYS A 102 -9.52 3.38 -21.54
C LYS A 102 -8.29 2.73 -22.15
N THR A 103 -7.40 2.27 -21.29
CA THR A 103 -6.34 1.31 -21.61
C THR A 103 -6.69 -0.03 -20.95
N ASP A 104 -6.16 -1.11 -21.49
CA ASP A 104 -6.31 -2.43 -20.90
C ASP A 104 -5.05 -3.27 -21.01
N PHE A 105 -4.89 -4.21 -20.08
CA PHE A 105 -3.77 -5.13 -20.06
C PHE A 105 -4.18 -6.45 -19.39
N VAL A 106 -3.50 -7.53 -19.77
CA VAL A 106 -3.70 -8.88 -19.20
C VAL A 106 -2.48 -9.24 -18.38
N VAL A 107 -2.68 -9.73 -17.16
CA VAL A 107 -1.59 -10.03 -16.23
C VAL A 107 -1.58 -11.50 -15.88
N SER A 108 -0.42 -12.16 -15.99
CA SER A 108 -0.24 -13.52 -15.45
C SER A 108 0.06 -13.45 -13.95
N LEU A 109 -0.89 -13.90 -13.13
CA LEU A 109 -0.79 -13.86 -11.68
C LEU A 109 -0.05 -15.07 -11.11
N LYS A 110 0.74 -14.82 -10.07
CA LYS A 110 1.39 -15.83 -9.22
C LYS A 110 0.99 -15.62 -7.77
N ALA A 111 1.03 -16.68 -6.98
CA ALA A 111 0.71 -16.61 -5.56
C ALA A 111 1.68 -15.66 -4.86
N ASP A 112 1.13 -14.77 -4.04
CA ASP A 112 1.87 -13.84 -3.17
C ASP A 112 2.79 -12.86 -3.91
N LEU A 113 2.61 -12.72 -5.24
CA LEU A 113 3.35 -11.77 -6.08
C LEU A 113 2.43 -10.64 -6.56
N MET A 114 2.84 -9.41 -6.29
CA MET A 114 2.26 -8.19 -6.86
C MET A 114 2.98 -7.84 -8.17
N ARG A 115 2.23 -7.81 -9.28
CA ARG A 115 2.74 -7.37 -10.60
C ARG A 115 2.47 -5.87 -10.81
N ALA A 116 3.50 -5.08 -11.07
CA ALA A 116 3.35 -3.64 -11.18
C ALA A 116 3.13 -3.15 -12.63
N TYR A 117 2.17 -2.24 -12.78
CA TYR A 117 1.84 -1.55 -14.02
C TYR A 117 1.71 -0.05 -13.76
N LYS A 118 2.37 0.76 -14.57
CA LYS A 118 2.21 2.21 -14.60
C LYS A 118 1.12 2.61 -15.60
N ILE A 119 0.24 3.50 -15.16
CA ILE A 119 -0.78 4.16 -15.98
C ILE A 119 -0.38 5.61 -16.17
N GLU A 120 -0.17 5.99 -17.42
CA GLU A 120 0.34 7.30 -17.80
C GLU A 120 -0.30 7.79 -19.11
N TYR A 121 -0.27 9.10 -19.29
CA TYR A 121 -0.66 9.74 -20.53
C TYR A 121 0.54 9.79 -21.49
N VAL A 122 0.38 9.25 -22.69
CA VAL A 122 1.42 9.19 -23.73
C VAL A 122 0.89 9.67 -25.07
N LYS A 123 1.72 10.43 -25.78
CA LYS A 123 1.37 11.08 -27.05
C LYS A 123 1.21 10.12 -28.21
N MET A 124 2.00 9.06 -28.21
CA MET A 124 2.14 8.12 -29.31
C MET A 124 2.16 6.70 -28.76
N PRO A 125 1.05 6.22 -28.17
CA PRO A 125 1.02 4.88 -27.63
C PRO A 125 1.33 3.86 -28.73
N ILE A 126 2.10 2.85 -28.37
CA ILE A 126 2.37 1.66 -29.17
C ILE A 126 1.54 0.51 -28.66
N ARG A 127 1.30 -0.47 -29.52
CA ARG A 127 0.71 -1.76 -29.16
C ARG A 127 1.53 -2.86 -29.80
N MET A 128 1.64 -3.98 -29.09
CA MET A 128 2.16 -5.22 -29.64
C MET A 128 1.05 -6.13 -30.11
N GLU A 129 1.25 -6.74 -31.27
CA GLU A 129 0.42 -7.82 -31.80
C GLU A 129 1.28 -9.07 -31.95
N ASP A 130 0.86 -10.16 -31.32
CA ASP A 130 1.46 -11.47 -31.55
C ASP A 130 1.13 -11.96 -32.97
N GLN A 131 2.17 -12.19 -33.75
CA GLN A 131 2.14 -12.67 -35.13
C GLN A 131 2.80 -14.05 -35.26
N THR A 132 3.05 -14.72 -34.14
CA THR A 132 3.67 -16.04 -34.09
C THR A 132 2.78 -17.08 -34.78
N LYS A 133 3.38 -17.83 -35.71
CA LYS A 133 2.72 -18.93 -36.42
C LYS A 133 3.42 -20.24 -36.11
N SER A 134 2.70 -21.34 -36.23
CA SER A 134 3.22 -22.69 -35.97
C SER A 134 4.43 -23.09 -36.83
N ASN A 135 4.64 -22.44 -37.98
CA ASN A 135 5.79 -22.65 -38.84
C ASN A 135 6.96 -21.69 -38.58
N ASN A 136 6.84 -20.77 -37.62
CA ASN A 136 7.97 -19.99 -37.13
C ASN A 136 8.79 -20.87 -36.20
N ALA A 137 9.95 -21.33 -36.68
CA ALA A 137 10.87 -22.13 -35.88
C ALA A 137 12.31 -21.73 -36.19
N ILE A 138 13.17 -21.87 -35.17
CA ILE A 138 14.62 -21.87 -35.34
C ILE A 138 15.11 -23.32 -35.34
N LEU A 139 16.10 -23.64 -36.17
CA LEU A 139 16.56 -25.03 -36.34
C LEU A 139 17.44 -25.50 -35.18
N ASP A 140 18.11 -24.58 -34.50
CA ASP A 140 18.98 -24.89 -33.37
C ASP A 140 18.16 -25.11 -32.09
N GLU A 141 18.31 -26.29 -31.47
CA GLU A 141 17.62 -26.66 -30.24
C GLU A 141 18.12 -25.96 -28.98
N LYS A 142 19.31 -25.34 -29.04
CA LYS A 142 19.88 -24.60 -27.91
C LYS A 142 19.42 -23.15 -27.86
N LEU A 143 18.69 -22.71 -28.89
CA LEU A 143 18.30 -21.33 -29.09
C LEU A 143 16.78 -21.19 -29.15
N ALA A 144 16.33 -20.01 -28.73
CA ALA A 144 15.03 -19.46 -29.08
C ALA A 144 15.24 -18.13 -29.84
N GLU A 145 14.21 -17.68 -30.55
CA GLU A 145 14.26 -16.43 -31.29
C GLU A 145 13.03 -15.56 -31.02
N VAL A 146 13.22 -14.27 -30.87
CA VAL A 146 12.15 -13.27 -30.91
C VAL A 146 12.40 -12.35 -32.09
N GLU A 147 11.41 -12.24 -32.97
CA GLU A 147 11.42 -11.31 -34.11
C GLU A 147 10.42 -10.19 -33.85
N ILE A 148 10.89 -8.95 -33.94
CA ILE A 148 10.06 -7.75 -33.80
C ILE A 148 10.06 -7.01 -35.14
N SER A 149 8.87 -6.77 -35.68
CA SER A 149 8.69 -5.99 -36.91
C SER A 149 7.96 -4.68 -36.63
N THR A 150 8.47 -3.57 -37.14
CA THR A 150 7.89 -2.24 -36.92
C THR A 150 8.20 -1.24 -38.02
N ALA A 151 7.34 -0.24 -38.20
CA ALA A 151 7.62 0.96 -38.99
C ALA A 151 8.22 2.11 -38.16
N ILE A 152 8.32 1.95 -36.83
CA ILE A 152 8.83 2.96 -35.91
C ILE A 152 10.37 2.99 -36.00
N LYS A 153 10.94 4.11 -36.43
CA LYS A 153 12.38 4.21 -36.75
C LYS A 153 13.29 4.14 -35.52
N ASP A 154 12.85 4.72 -34.41
CA ASP A 154 13.60 4.85 -33.17
C ASP A 154 13.18 3.83 -32.09
N LEU A 155 12.54 2.72 -32.50
CA LEU A 155 12.16 1.66 -31.58
C LEU A 155 13.39 1.08 -30.88
N GLN A 156 13.35 1.14 -29.55
CA GLN A 156 14.32 0.55 -28.64
C GLN A 156 13.82 -0.82 -28.18
N VAL A 157 14.74 -1.77 -28.16
CA VAL A 157 14.54 -3.13 -27.67
C VAL A 157 15.57 -3.36 -26.57
N VAL A 158 15.08 -3.57 -25.36
CA VAL A 158 15.90 -3.76 -24.17
C VAL A 158 15.78 -5.21 -23.74
N VAL A 159 16.92 -5.89 -23.71
CA VAL A 159 17.05 -7.30 -23.34
C VAL A 159 17.99 -7.37 -22.15
N SER A 160 17.69 -8.23 -21.17
CA SER A 160 18.58 -8.44 -20.05
C SER A 160 19.97 -8.89 -20.51
N PRO A 161 21.06 -8.23 -20.08
CA PRO A 161 22.42 -8.65 -20.42
C PRO A 161 22.71 -10.09 -20.02
N LYS A 162 22.08 -10.58 -18.93
CA LYS A 162 22.24 -11.96 -18.44
C LYS A 162 21.74 -13.04 -19.40
N LEU A 163 20.89 -12.68 -20.37
CA LEU A 163 20.48 -13.62 -21.41
C LEU A 163 21.61 -13.93 -22.40
N ASN A 164 22.61 -13.04 -22.54
CA ASN A 164 23.62 -13.09 -23.61
C ASN A 164 22.98 -13.22 -25.00
N ALA A 165 21.86 -12.54 -25.22
CA ALA A 165 21.15 -12.58 -26.49
C ALA A 165 21.92 -11.84 -27.59
N LYS A 166 21.89 -12.38 -28.80
CA LYS A 166 22.42 -11.71 -29.99
C LYS A 166 21.31 -10.94 -30.68
N ILE A 167 21.48 -9.62 -30.80
CA ILE A 167 20.51 -8.72 -31.43
C ILE A 167 21.03 -8.31 -32.80
N THR A 168 20.21 -8.51 -33.84
CA THR A 168 20.48 -8.04 -35.20
C THR A 168 19.33 -7.19 -35.71
N LYS A 169 19.63 -6.17 -36.52
CA LYS A 169 18.64 -5.32 -37.17
C LYS A 169 18.78 -5.44 -38.68
N SER A 170 17.64 -5.55 -39.37
CA SER A 170 17.58 -5.59 -40.83
C SER A 170 16.31 -4.90 -41.32
N VAL A 171 16.24 -4.63 -42.61
CA VAL A 171 15.04 -4.10 -43.25
C VAL A 171 14.30 -5.24 -43.93
N LYS A 172 12.97 -5.25 -43.87
CA LYS A 172 12.15 -6.30 -44.48
C LYS A 172 12.37 -6.29 -46.00
N LYS A 173 12.75 -7.44 -46.57
CA LYS A 173 13.15 -7.58 -47.99
C LYS A 173 12.15 -7.02 -49.01
N ASN A 174 10.86 -7.09 -48.71
CA ASN A 174 9.78 -6.68 -49.62
C ASN A 174 9.13 -5.35 -49.23
N ASP A 175 9.58 -4.72 -48.14
CA ASP A 175 9.04 -3.45 -47.66
C ASP A 175 10.10 -2.71 -46.85
N ASN A 176 10.75 -1.74 -47.50
CA ASN A 176 11.85 -1.01 -46.89
C ASN A 176 11.43 -0.04 -45.77
N SER A 177 10.12 0.14 -45.55
CA SER A 177 9.60 0.94 -44.44
C SER A 177 9.56 0.18 -43.11
N ILE A 178 9.71 -1.15 -43.15
CA ILE A 178 9.62 -2.02 -41.98
C ILE A 178 11.02 -2.48 -41.55
N ASN A 179 11.38 -2.12 -40.31
CA ASN A 179 12.55 -2.64 -39.63
C ASN A 179 12.21 -3.94 -38.92
N ILE A 180 13.12 -4.91 -39.00
CA ILE A 180 13.06 -6.19 -38.30
C ILE A 180 14.22 -6.22 -37.30
N THR A 181 13.91 -6.40 -36.02
CA THR A 181 14.88 -6.70 -34.98
C THR A 181 14.75 -8.18 -34.61
N THR A 182 15.83 -8.94 -34.77
CA THR A 182 15.90 -10.36 -34.40
C THR A 182 16.75 -10.51 -33.16
N ILE A 183 16.24 -11.25 -32.18
CA ILE A 183 16.84 -11.46 -30.87
C ILE A 183 16.99 -12.96 -30.69
N VAL A 184 18.22 -13.45 -30.79
CA VAL A 184 18.53 -14.87 -30.62
C VAL A 184 18.97 -15.12 -29.19
N ILE A 185 18.25 -15.97 -28.47
CA ILE A 185 18.37 -16.20 -27.03
C ILE A 185 18.95 -17.59 -26.78
N PRO A 186 20.15 -17.70 -26.15
CA PRO A 186 20.67 -18.95 -25.65
C PRO A 186 19.85 -19.48 -24.46
N LEU A 187 19.29 -20.68 -24.60
CA LEU A 187 18.44 -21.29 -23.56
C LEU A 187 19.24 -21.72 -22.31
N GLU A 188 20.55 -21.92 -22.46
CA GLU A 188 21.43 -22.34 -21.37
C GLU A 188 21.36 -21.38 -20.16
N ASN A 189 21.36 -20.07 -20.40
CA ASN A 189 21.38 -19.07 -19.32
C ASN A 189 20.05 -19.02 -18.57
N ILE A 190 18.93 -19.18 -19.27
CA ILE A 190 17.60 -19.27 -18.66
C ILE A 190 17.50 -20.55 -17.83
N ASN A 191 17.96 -21.69 -18.37
CA ASN A 191 17.91 -22.96 -17.67
C ASN A 191 18.79 -22.95 -16.41
N LYS A 192 19.97 -22.33 -16.46
CA LYS A 192 20.82 -22.12 -15.28
C LYS A 192 20.12 -21.31 -14.20
N ALA A 193 19.51 -20.17 -14.57
CA ALA A 193 18.79 -19.32 -13.61
C ALA A 193 17.57 -20.04 -13.00
N LYS A 194 16.81 -20.80 -13.82
CA LYS A 194 15.72 -21.66 -13.32
C LYS A 194 16.24 -22.70 -12.33
N GLN A 195 17.34 -23.37 -12.66
CA GLN A 195 17.93 -24.39 -11.79
C GLN A 195 18.45 -23.82 -10.47
N GLU A 196 19.01 -22.60 -10.49
CA GLU A 196 19.46 -21.89 -9.29
C GLU A 196 18.31 -21.64 -8.31
N VAL A 197 17.18 -21.11 -8.80
CA VAL A 197 15.96 -20.90 -7.99
C VAL A 197 15.47 -22.22 -7.39
N GLU A 198 15.37 -23.29 -8.20
CA GLU A 198 14.91 -24.60 -7.71
C GLU A 198 15.87 -25.21 -6.68
N ASN A 199 17.18 -25.03 -6.84
CA ASN A 199 18.17 -25.49 -5.87
C ASN A 199 18.05 -24.76 -4.53
N LEU A 200 17.89 -23.42 -4.57
CA LEU A 200 17.70 -22.60 -3.37
C LEU A 200 16.41 -22.98 -2.64
N LYS A 201 15.30 -23.16 -3.37
CA LYS A 201 14.03 -23.64 -2.80
C LYS A 201 14.16 -25.02 -2.16
N ALA A 202 14.86 -25.94 -2.81
CA ALA A 202 15.09 -27.27 -2.26
C ALA A 202 15.97 -27.23 -1.00
N GLU A 203 16.94 -26.32 -0.90
CA GLU A 203 17.74 -26.13 0.31
C GLU A 203 16.93 -25.47 1.43
N HIS A 204 16.14 -24.44 1.10
CA HIS A 204 15.23 -23.78 2.02
C HIS A 204 14.22 -24.77 2.63
N GLN A 205 13.60 -25.62 1.81
CA GLN A 205 12.68 -26.64 2.31
C GLN A 205 13.36 -27.62 3.26
N LYS A 206 14.62 -28.01 3.01
CA LYS A 206 15.37 -28.91 3.90
C LYS A 206 15.63 -28.28 5.27
N ILE A 207 16.03 -27.00 5.31
CA ILE A 207 16.26 -26.31 6.59
C ILE A 207 14.94 -26.06 7.33
N PHE A 208 13.88 -25.69 6.59
CA PHE A 208 12.54 -25.50 7.14
C PHE A 208 12.01 -26.78 7.79
N ASP A 209 12.07 -27.92 7.07
CA ASP A 209 11.67 -29.23 7.60
C ASP A 209 12.49 -29.63 8.84
N TYR A 210 13.79 -29.32 8.85
CA TYR A 210 14.66 -29.60 9.98
C TYR A 210 14.23 -28.79 11.22
N ILE A 211 13.99 -27.49 11.05
CA ILE A 211 13.53 -26.58 12.11
C ILE A 211 12.17 -27.04 12.63
N ASP A 212 11.22 -27.33 11.75
CA ASP A 212 9.86 -27.76 12.12
C ASP A 212 9.88 -29.06 12.94
N LYS A 213 10.62 -30.07 12.46
CA LYS A 213 10.74 -31.38 13.13
C LYS A 213 11.60 -31.36 14.40
N ASN A 214 12.52 -30.40 14.54
CA ASN A 214 13.46 -30.30 15.65
C ASN A 214 13.35 -28.96 16.39
N SER A 215 12.14 -28.41 16.52
CA SER A 215 11.90 -27.06 17.06
C SER A 215 12.51 -26.79 18.44
N SER A 216 12.73 -27.82 19.26
CA SER A 216 13.39 -27.72 20.58
C SER A 216 14.93 -27.81 20.54
N LYS A 217 15.52 -28.14 19.39
CA LYS A 217 16.96 -28.28 19.16
C LYS A 217 17.50 -27.35 18.07
N ALA A 218 16.63 -26.71 17.29
CA ALA A 218 17.00 -25.71 16.31
C ALA A 218 17.75 -24.56 16.98
N THR A 219 18.87 -24.18 16.39
CA THR A 219 19.74 -23.10 16.88
C THR A 219 19.42 -21.79 16.18
N GLN A 220 19.85 -20.66 16.73
CA GLN A 220 19.71 -19.36 16.06
C GLN A 220 20.33 -19.36 14.66
N ALA A 221 21.45 -20.07 14.48
CA ALA A 221 22.11 -20.20 13.17
C ALA A 221 21.23 -20.91 12.12
N ASP A 222 20.34 -21.82 12.55
CA ASP A 222 19.39 -22.49 11.65
C ASP A 222 18.31 -21.51 11.16
N PHE A 223 17.77 -20.68 12.06
CA PHE A 223 16.82 -19.61 11.71
C PHE A 223 17.46 -18.52 10.85
N ASP A 224 18.70 -18.10 11.16
CA ASP A 224 19.44 -17.12 10.36
C ASP A 224 19.69 -17.67 8.94
N LYS A 225 20.00 -18.96 8.81
CA LYS A 225 20.18 -19.63 7.52
C LYS A 225 18.87 -19.71 6.74
N GLU A 226 17.75 -20.01 7.40
CA GLU A 226 16.42 -20.03 6.77
C GLU A 226 16.07 -18.65 6.20
N GLN A 227 16.24 -17.58 6.98
CA GLN A 227 15.98 -16.21 6.54
C GLN A 227 16.92 -15.78 5.40
N MET A 228 18.20 -16.15 5.47
CA MET A 228 19.17 -15.89 4.39
C MET A 228 18.74 -16.58 3.09
N LEU A 229 18.31 -17.84 3.16
CA LEU A 229 17.84 -18.59 1.98
C LEU A 229 16.57 -17.98 1.41
N ARG A 230 15.64 -17.49 2.24
CA ARG A 230 14.46 -16.74 1.76
C ARG A 230 14.89 -15.52 0.94
N ASN A 231 15.78 -14.69 1.48
CA ASN A 231 16.26 -13.51 0.76
C ASN A 231 16.97 -13.88 -0.56
N GLN A 232 17.77 -14.96 -0.56
CA GLN A 232 18.42 -15.45 -1.79
C GLN A 232 17.43 -15.98 -2.83
N ILE A 233 16.37 -16.65 -2.40
CA ILE A 233 15.28 -17.09 -3.29
C ILE A 233 14.63 -15.86 -3.90
N ASP A 234 14.25 -14.86 -3.10
CA ASP A 234 13.61 -13.63 -3.58
C ASP A 234 14.51 -12.93 -4.61
N ASP A 235 15.80 -12.77 -4.33
CA ASP A 235 16.78 -12.16 -5.24
C ASP A 235 16.93 -12.96 -6.55
N ALA A 236 17.01 -14.30 -6.46
CA ALA A 236 17.15 -15.17 -7.63
C ALA A 236 15.88 -15.19 -8.49
N GLU A 237 14.70 -15.20 -7.87
CA GLU A 237 13.41 -15.12 -8.55
C GLU A 237 13.22 -13.77 -9.24
N ASN A 238 13.59 -12.67 -8.59
CA ASN A 238 13.56 -11.33 -9.18
C ASN A 238 14.52 -11.21 -10.37
N ALA A 239 15.73 -11.77 -10.24
CA ALA A 239 16.70 -11.80 -11.34
C ALA A 239 16.21 -12.64 -12.53
N LEU A 240 15.62 -13.81 -12.26
CA LEU A 240 15.01 -14.66 -13.28
C LEU A 240 13.83 -13.93 -13.94
N ASN A 241 12.92 -13.34 -13.17
CA ASN A 241 11.78 -12.58 -13.69
C ASN A 241 12.25 -11.48 -14.64
N THR A 242 13.29 -10.71 -14.25
CA THR A 242 13.87 -9.67 -15.11
C THR A 242 14.46 -10.23 -16.42
N MET A 243 15.04 -11.42 -16.39
CA MET A 243 15.55 -12.09 -17.59
C MET A 243 14.42 -12.57 -18.53
N MET A 244 13.22 -12.83 -18.00
CA MET A 244 12.12 -13.39 -18.77
C MET A 244 11.30 -12.33 -19.53
N HIS A 245 11.74 -11.07 -19.58
CA HIS A 245 11.03 -10.01 -20.30
C HIS A 245 11.95 -9.26 -21.27
N ILE A 246 11.40 -8.91 -22.43
CA ILE A 246 12.03 -7.98 -23.38
C ILE A 246 11.21 -6.69 -23.41
N GLY A 247 11.84 -5.58 -23.02
CA GLY A 247 11.21 -4.26 -23.06
C GLY A 247 11.25 -3.64 -24.44
N VAL A 248 10.14 -3.03 -24.88
CA VAL A 248 9.97 -2.42 -26.19
C VAL A 248 9.34 -1.04 -26.05
N TYR A 249 9.99 0.00 -26.56
CA TYR A 249 9.48 1.39 -26.50
C TYR A 249 10.19 2.29 -27.50
N ALA A 250 9.63 3.46 -27.78
CA ALA A 250 10.29 4.55 -28.51
C ALA A 250 10.14 5.86 -27.74
N ASN A 251 10.72 6.95 -28.25
CA ASN A 251 10.62 8.23 -27.55
C ASN A 251 9.17 8.75 -27.55
N GLY A 252 8.61 9.06 -26.38
CA GLY A 252 7.25 9.57 -26.23
C GLY A 252 6.13 8.51 -26.40
N THR A 253 6.48 7.22 -26.37
CA THR A 253 5.54 6.09 -26.36
C THR A 253 5.43 5.49 -24.95
N ASN A 254 4.41 4.68 -24.70
CA ASN A 254 4.41 3.75 -23.56
C ASN A 254 5.50 2.67 -23.72
N ARG A 255 5.75 1.93 -22.63
CA ARG A 255 6.59 0.74 -22.65
C ARG A 255 5.72 -0.49 -22.76
N GLU A 256 6.10 -1.38 -23.66
CA GLU A 256 5.51 -2.69 -23.84
C GLU A 256 6.54 -3.76 -23.46
N GLN A 257 6.09 -4.96 -23.12
CA GLN A 257 6.97 -6.09 -22.82
C GLN A 257 6.55 -7.40 -23.47
N ILE A 258 7.53 -8.12 -24.01
CA ILE A 258 7.35 -9.49 -24.49
C ILE A 258 7.75 -10.44 -23.37
N ASP A 259 6.78 -11.24 -22.93
CA ASP A 259 6.99 -12.33 -21.98
C ASP A 259 7.68 -13.51 -22.68
N LEU A 260 8.78 -13.95 -22.10
CA LEU A 260 9.57 -15.08 -22.58
C LEU A 260 9.16 -16.40 -21.90
N GLU A 261 8.21 -16.46 -20.97
CA GLU A 261 7.74 -17.72 -20.39
C GLU A 261 7.45 -18.82 -21.43
N PRO A 262 6.86 -18.51 -22.62
CA PRO A 262 6.60 -19.52 -23.66
C PRO A 262 7.84 -20.02 -24.42
N ILE A 263 9.03 -19.44 -24.23
CA ILE A 263 10.21 -19.84 -25.02
C ILE A 263 10.77 -21.19 -24.58
N GLY A 264 11.24 -21.95 -25.56
CA GLY A 264 11.87 -23.25 -25.38
C GLY A 264 12.71 -23.61 -26.60
N PRO A 265 13.23 -24.84 -26.66
CA PRO A 265 14.01 -25.32 -27.80
C PRO A 265 13.27 -25.09 -29.12
N ARG A 266 13.95 -24.45 -30.07
CA ARG A 266 13.43 -24.21 -31.45
C ARG A 266 12.23 -23.27 -31.55
N VAL A 267 11.82 -22.63 -30.44
CA VAL A 267 10.70 -21.69 -30.43
C VAL A 267 11.11 -20.36 -31.05
N LYS A 268 10.28 -19.86 -31.97
CA LYS A 268 10.39 -18.50 -32.50
C LYS A 268 9.09 -17.74 -32.23
N LEU A 269 9.17 -16.64 -31.49
CA LEU A 269 8.07 -15.70 -31.29
C LEU A 269 8.20 -14.53 -32.26
N CYS A 270 7.08 -14.09 -32.84
CA CYS A 270 7.05 -12.99 -33.79
C CYS A 270 6.05 -11.94 -33.34
N TYR A 271 6.48 -10.67 -33.23
CA TYR A 271 5.63 -9.57 -32.81
C TYR A 271 5.65 -8.42 -33.81
N GLY A 272 4.47 -7.84 -34.06
CA GLY A 272 4.33 -6.56 -34.74
C GLY A 272 4.18 -5.44 -33.71
N VAL A 273 4.98 -4.37 -33.83
CA VAL A 273 4.87 -3.19 -32.95
C VAL A 273 4.35 -2.02 -33.78
N LEU A 274 3.14 -1.57 -33.43
CA LEU A 274 2.39 -0.58 -34.20
C LEU A 274 2.11 0.65 -33.34
N LEU A 275 2.17 1.83 -33.96
CA LEU A 275 1.62 3.05 -33.35
C LEU A 275 0.10 2.96 -33.33
N LEU A 276 -0.50 3.13 -32.15
CA LEU A 276 -1.94 3.24 -32.01
C LEU A 276 -2.38 4.62 -32.47
N LYS A 277 -3.02 4.67 -33.64
CA LYS A 277 -3.75 5.84 -34.08
C LYS A 277 -5.15 5.75 -33.50
N GLN A 278 -5.35 6.26 -32.28
CA GLN A 278 -6.72 6.40 -31.76
C GLN A 278 -7.45 7.42 -32.65
N ILE A 279 -8.48 6.94 -33.34
CA ILE A 279 -9.40 7.79 -34.07
C ILE A 279 -10.15 8.58 -33.00
N GLU A 280 -9.95 9.90 -32.94
CA GLU A 280 -10.83 10.82 -32.23
C GLU A 280 -12.26 10.62 -32.77
N LYS A 281 -13.02 9.71 -32.20
CA LYS A 281 -14.47 9.74 -32.30
C LYS A 281 -14.95 10.63 -31.16
N VAL A 282 -14.71 11.94 -31.30
CA VAL A 282 -15.38 12.95 -30.48
C VAL A 282 -16.82 13.04 -30.98
N TYR A 283 -17.65 12.08 -30.58
CA TYR A 283 -19.08 12.35 -30.45
C TYR A 283 -19.28 12.73 -29.00
N VAL A 284 -19.66 13.99 -28.74
CA VAL A 284 -20.18 14.37 -27.42
C VAL A 284 -21.55 13.70 -27.29
N THR A 285 -21.52 12.44 -26.90
CA THR A 285 -22.70 11.63 -26.56
C THR A 285 -23.30 12.15 -25.27
N GLU A 286 -24.59 11.88 -25.05
CA GLU A 286 -25.24 12.17 -23.78
C GLU A 286 -24.50 11.47 -22.63
N CYS A 287 -24.14 10.19 -22.84
CA CYS A 287 -23.29 9.44 -21.93
C CYS A 287 -21.97 10.18 -21.59
N SER A 288 -21.22 10.63 -22.59
CA SER A 288 -19.93 11.32 -22.38
C SER A 288 -20.09 12.63 -21.61
N ALA A 289 -21.13 13.43 -21.91
CA ALA A 289 -21.38 14.68 -21.20
C ALA A 289 -21.71 14.45 -19.72
N MET A 290 -22.56 13.45 -19.43
CA MET A 290 -22.91 13.08 -18.06
C MET A 290 -21.72 12.49 -17.29
N MET A 291 -20.85 11.72 -17.95
CA MET A 291 -19.60 11.22 -17.37
C MET A 291 -18.66 12.37 -16.96
N THR A 292 -18.46 13.34 -17.85
CA THR A 292 -17.61 14.52 -17.58
C THR A 292 -18.16 15.35 -16.42
N GLU A 293 -19.46 15.63 -16.39
CA GLU A 293 -20.08 16.38 -15.30
C GLU A 293 -20.03 15.61 -13.98
N GLY A 294 -20.26 14.29 -14.01
CA GLY A 294 -20.11 13.42 -12.85
C GLY A 294 -18.70 13.49 -12.25
N ALA A 295 -17.67 13.43 -13.09
CA ALA A 295 -16.28 13.55 -12.66
C ALA A 295 -15.95 14.94 -12.08
N ARG A 296 -16.43 16.01 -12.72
CA ARG A 296 -16.26 17.38 -12.21
C ARG A 296 -16.85 17.52 -10.81
N LEU A 297 -18.08 17.04 -10.60
CA LEU A 297 -18.75 17.07 -9.30
C LEU A 297 -18.03 16.20 -8.26
N TYR A 298 -17.50 15.04 -8.67
CA TYR A 298 -16.70 14.18 -7.80
C TYR A 298 -15.45 14.91 -7.31
N GLY A 299 -14.71 15.56 -8.20
CA GLY A 299 -13.54 16.38 -7.85
C GLY A 299 -13.88 17.53 -6.90
N LEU A 300 -15.08 18.10 -7.00
CA LEU A 300 -15.61 19.10 -6.08
C LEU A 300 -16.15 18.52 -4.75
N ARG A 301 -16.00 17.20 -4.54
CA ARG A 301 -16.55 16.45 -3.40
C ARG A 301 -18.09 16.49 -3.30
N GLN A 302 -18.77 16.81 -4.40
CA GLN A 302 -20.23 16.79 -4.50
C GLN A 302 -20.71 15.38 -4.90
N TYR A 303 -20.41 14.39 -4.06
CA TYR A 303 -20.54 12.97 -4.42
C TYR A 303 -21.96 12.53 -4.76
N ASP A 304 -22.98 13.10 -4.11
CA ASP A 304 -24.39 12.82 -4.43
C ASP A 304 -24.77 13.35 -5.82
N GLY A 305 -24.29 14.55 -6.17
CA GLY A 305 -24.42 15.12 -7.52
C GLY A 305 -23.66 14.30 -8.57
N ALA A 306 -22.44 13.88 -8.25
CA ALA A 306 -21.62 13.03 -9.11
C ALA A 306 -22.32 11.69 -9.39
N ARG A 307 -22.77 11.00 -8.33
CA ARG A 307 -23.52 9.75 -8.41
C ARG A 307 -24.73 9.86 -9.33
N ARG A 308 -25.54 10.92 -9.17
CA ARG A 308 -26.70 11.15 -10.03
C ARG A 308 -26.31 11.28 -11.50
N ASN A 309 -25.23 11.98 -11.82
CA ASN A 309 -24.76 12.12 -13.20
C ASN A 309 -24.20 10.81 -13.76
N PHE A 310 -23.47 10.01 -12.97
CA PHE A 310 -23.06 8.68 -13.42
C PHE A 310 -24.25 7.73 -13.64
N VAL A 311 -25.29 7.80 -12.82
CA VAL A 311 -26.53 7.05 -13.05
C VAL A 311 -27.25 7.53 -14.33
N LYS A 312 -27.24 8.84 -14.63
CA LYS A 312 -27.74 9.34 -15.92
C LYS A 312 -26.91 8.82 -17.09
N ALA A 313 -25.58 8.82 -16.97
CA ALA A 313 -24.69 8.25 -17.97
C ALA A 313 -24.95 6.75 -18.18
N LEU A 314 -25.24 5.99 -17.13
CA LEU A 314 -25.59 4.57 -17.23
C LEU A 314 -26.89 4.34 -18.02
N ASN A 315 -27.87 5.23 -17.85
CA ASN A 315 -29.20 5.12 -18.46
C ASN A 315 -29.34 5.88 -19.79
N ALA A 316 -28.28 6.52 -20.29
CA ALA A 316 -28.31 7.22 -21.56
C ALA A 316 -28.50 6.22 -22.71
N LYS A 317 -29.17 6.66 -23.78
CA LYS A 317 -29.50 5.78 -24.92
C LYS A 317 -28.27 5.36 -25.73
N ASP A 318 -27.22 6.18 -25.66
CA ASP A 318 -25.98 6.03 -26.41
C ASP A 318 -24.83 5.45 -25.58
N THR A 319 -25.13 4.86 -24.41
CA THR A 319 -24.15 4.24 -23.53
C THR A 319 -23.52 3.00 -24.17
N PRO A 320 -22.20 3.01 -24.41
CA PRO A 320 -21.50 1.83 -24.92
C PRO A 320 -21.55 0.69 -23.90
N GLY A 321 -21.86 -0.52 -24.35
CA GLY A 321 -21.98 -1.68 -23.46
C GLY A 321 -20.69 -2.02 -22.70
N ASP A 322 -19.54 -1.74 -23.31
CA ASP A 322 -18.21 -1.93 -22.73
C ASP A 322 -17.81 -0.83 -21.72
N LEU A 323 -18.58 0.25 -21.61
CA LEU A 323 -18.37 1.32 -20.63
C LEU A 323 -19.19 1.11 -19.34
N ILE A 324 -20.29 0.35 -19.41
CA ILE A 324 -21.19 0.06 -18.28
C ILE A 324 -20.44 -0.32 -17.00
N PRO A 325 -19.46 -1.25 -17.03
CA PRO A 325 -18.72 -1.62 -15.83
C PRO A 325 -17.98 -0.45 -15.18
N SER A 326 -17.32 0.41 -15.98
CA SER A 326 -16.62 1.60 -15.48
C SER A 326 -17.59 2.62 -14.88
N ILE A 327 -18.76 2.81 -15.47
CA ILE A 327 -19.81 3.69 -14.90
C ILE A 327 -20.25 3.17 -13.53
N ASN A 328 -20.48 1.86 -13.40
CA ASN A 328 -20.86 1.23 -12.13
C ASN A 328 -19.76 1.38 -11.07
N THR A 329 -18.48 1.23 -11.44
CA THR A 329 -17.34 1.49 -10.55
C THR A 329 -17.36 2.94 -10.04
N ASN A 330 -17.65 3.90 -10.91
CA ASN A 330 -17.76 5.31 -10.52
C ASN A 330 -18.92 5.56 -9.55
N ILE A 331 -20.07 4.93 -9.77
CA ILE A 331 -21.23 4.99 -8.86
C ILE A 331 -20.85 4.41 -7.48
N LEU A 332 -20.24 3.22 -7.45
CA LEU A 332 -19.85 2.54 -6.21
C LEU A 332 -18.84 3.36 -5.39
N GLN A 333 -17.90 4.01 -6.06
CA GLN A 333 -16.94 4.89 -5.39
C GLN A 333 -17.63 6.15 -4.85
N CYS A 334 -18.64 6.70 -5.53
CA CYS A 334 -19.46 7.77 -4.97
C CYS A 334 -20.21 7.31 -3.72
N ASP A 335 -20.81 6.10 -3.74
CA ASP A 335 -21.52 5.52 -2.59
C ASP A 335 -20.58 5.34 -1.39
N THR A 336 -19.38 4.84 -1.63
CA THR A 336 -18.32 4.72 -0.63
C THR A 336 -17.97 6.09 -0.04
N CYS A 337 -17.69 7.10 -0.87
CA CYS A 337 -17.35 8.44 -0.39
C CYS A 337 -18.50 9.10 0.38
N LEU A 338 -19.75 8.95 -0.05
CA LEU A 338 -20.92 9.45 0.69
C LEU A 338 -21.04 8.84 2.08
N LEU A 339 -20.81 7.53 2.20
CA LEU A 339 -20.87 6.83 3.47
C LEU A 339 -19.82 7.36 4.45
N TYR A 340 -18.56 7.43 4.01
CA TYR A 340 -17.45 7.89 4.85
C TYR A 340 -17.54 9.38 5.17
N GLU A 341 -18.04 10.21 4.25
CA GLU A 341 -18.29 11.63 4.51
C GLU A 341 -19.36 11.82 5.59
N LYS A 342 -20.45 11.03 5.54
CA LYS A 342 -21.49 11.04 6.57
C LYS A 342 -20.92 10.67 7.94
N TYR A 343 -20.07 9.65 8.02
CA TYR A 343 -19.48 9.24 9.30
C TYR A 343 -18.44 10.23 9.82
N ALA A 344 -17.58 10.77 8.94
CA ALA A 344 -16.64 11.82 9.30
C ALA A 344 -17.37 13.05 9.85
N LEU A 345 -18.40 13.53 9.14
CA LEU A 345 -19.21 14.67 9.57
C LEU A 345 -19.94 14.38 10.88
N GLY A 346 -20.52 13.19 11.04
CA GLY A 346 -21.19 12.76 12.26
C GLY A 346 -20.27 12.84 13.49
N SER A 347 -19.03 12.35 13.35
CA SER A 347 -18.01 12.43 14.40
C SER A 347 -17.65 13.89 14.73
N LEU A 348 -17.40 14.73 13.72
CA LEU A 348 -17.07 16.14 13.91
C LEU A 348 -18.22 16.95 14.54
N VAL A 349 -19.47 16.66 14.15
CA VAL A 349 -20.66 17.29 14.74
C VAL A 349 -20.79 16.90 16.21
N LYS A 350 -20.55 15.62 16.56
CA LYS A 350 -20.56 15.18 17.95
C LYS A 350 -19.50 15.87 18.79
N MET A 351 -18.27 16.01 18.28
CA MET A 351 -17.23 16.81 18.96
C MET A 351 -17.68 18.25 19.21
N LYS A 352 -18.27 18.89 18.20
CA LYS A 352 -18.78 20.27 18.33
C LYS A 352 -19.90 20.37 19.37
N GLN A 353 -20.84 19.43 19.38
CA GLN A 353 -21.95 19.39 20.36
C GLN A 353 -21.43 19.26 21.79
N MET A 354 -20.51 18.32 22.05
CA MET A 354 -19.93 18.14 23.39
C MET A 354 -19.19 19.40 23.87
N ARG A 355 -18.46 20.07 22.97
CA ARG A 355 -17.78 21.34 23.27
C ARG A 355 -18.77 22.44 23.64
N GLN A 356 -19.91 22.52 22.94
CA GLN A 356 -20.96 23.52 23.21
C GLN A 356 -21.73 23.23 24.50
N ALA A 357 -21.93 21.96 24.86
CA ALA A 357 -22.61 21.55 26.08
C ALA A 357 -21.74 21.69 27.35
N GLY A 358 -20.42 21.88 27.20
CA GLY A 358 -19.48 21.88 28.34
C GLY A 358 -19.19 20.49 28.92
N GLU A 359 -19.66 19.42 28.25
CA GLU A 359 -19.52 18.02 28.69
C GLU A 359 -18.34 17.30 28.01
N ALA A 360 -17.55 18.02 27.21
CA ALA A 360 -16.42 17.45 26.48
C ALA A 360 -15.32 16.97 27.44
N ASN A 361 -15.25 15.67 27.70
CA ASN A 361 -14.10 15.05 28.35
C ASN A 361 -13.07 14.60 27.31
N GLN A 362 -11.82 14.47 27.74
CA GLN A 362 -10.69 14.14 26.86
C GLN A 362 -10.86 12.82 26.10
N LYS A 363 -11.43 11.79 26.76
CA LYS A 363 -11.63 10.46 26.17
C LYS A 363 -12.57 10.52 24.98
N ASP A 364 -13.68 11.23 25.12
CA ASP A 364 -14.68 11.33 24.07
C ASP A 364 -14.19 12.21 22.92
N VAL A 365 -13.49 13.31 23.21
CA VAL A 365 -12.89 14.15 22.14
C VAL A 365 -11.90 13.34 21.31
N VAL A 366 -11.01 12.57 21.93
CA VAL A 366 -10.07 11.71 21.19
C VAL A 366 -10.81 10.64 20.39
N LYS A 367 -11.80 9.97 21.00
CA LYS A 367 -12.57 8.92 20.32
C LYS A 367 -13.21 9.44 19.02
N TYR A 368 -13.90 10.58 19.08
CA TYR A 368 -14.54 11.14 17.89
C TYR A 368 -13.55 11.78 16.92
N ALA A 369 -12.45 12.38 17.41
CA ALA A 369 -11.39 12.90 16.56
C ALA A 369 -10.70 11.79 15.76
N SER A 370 -10.34 10.68 16.43
CA SER A 370 -9.74 9.50 15.80
C SER A 370 -10.70 8.85 14.81
N GLY A 371 -11.99 8.75 15.14
CA GLY A 371 -13.00 8.25 14.20
C GLY A 371 -13.13 9.15 12.97
N ALA A 372 -13.19 10.48 13.15
CA ALA A 372 -13.20 11.42 12.02
C ALA A 372 -11.92 11.32 11.17
N LEU A 373 -10.76 11.20 11.82
CA LEU A 373 -9.46 11.04 11.17
C LEU A 373 -9.41 9.77 10.30
N GLU A 374 -9.88 8.64 10.82
CA GLU A 374 -9.94 7.37 10.07
C GLU A 374 -10.79 7.51 8.81
N PHE A 375 -12.01 8.05 8.93
CA PHE A 375 -12.91 8.21 7.79
C PHE A 375 -12.40 9.24 6.78
N LEU A 376 -11.78 10.34 7.23
CA LEU A 376 -11.15 11.32 6.34
C LEU A 376 -9.95 10.73 5.61
N ASN A 377 -9.16 9.87 6.27
CA ASN A 377 -8.07 9.14 5.62
C ASN A 377 -8.58 8.22 4.51
N VAL A 378 -9.70 7.53 4.72
CA VAL A 378 -10.34 6.75 3.66
C VAL A 378 -10.78 7.65 2.51
N LEU A 379 -11.47 8.76 2.79
CA LEU A 379 -11.87 9.72 1.75
C LEU A 379 -10.69 10.26 0.95
N ASN A 380 -9.58 10.57 1.62
CA ASN A 380 -8.37 11.09 0.98
C ASN A 380 -7.67 10.04 0.11
N LYS A 381 -7.87 8.74 0.35
CA LYS A 381 -7.38 7.68 -0.56
C LYS A 381 -8.20 7.62 -1.86
N TYR A 382 -9.52 7.84 -1.77
CA TYR A 382 -10.45 7.78 -2.92
C TYR A 382 -10.56 9.08 -3.71
N ASN A 383 -10.34 10.22 -3.06
CA ASN A 383 -10.36 11.54 -3.68
C ASN A 383 -9.29 12.44 -3.03
N PRO A 384 -8.00 12.20 -3.36
CA PRO A 384 -6.89 12.93 -2.77
C PRO A 384 -7.00 14.43 -3.05
N CYS A 385 -7.11 15.25 -2.00
CA CYS A 385 -7.17 16.70 -2.14
C CYS A 385 -6.79 17.44 -0.86
N ASP A 386 -6.36 18.70 -1.02
CA ASP A 386 -5.91 19.57 0.08
C ASP A 386 -6.98 19.71 1.18
N PHE A 387 -8.25 19.71 0.80
CA PHE A 387 -9.37 19.80 1.74
C PHE A 387 -9.35 18.70 2.80
N TYR A 388 -9.08 17.45 2.39
CA TYR A 388 -8.99 16.32 3.32
C TYR A 388 -7.65 16.31 4.02
N ALA A 389 -6.55 16.53 3.30
CA ALA A 389 -5.20 16.55 3.86
C ALA A 389 -5.07 17.55 5.02
N GLU A 390 -5.54 18.80 4.86
CA GLU A 390 -5.51 19.81 5.92
C GLU A 390 -6.33 19.41 7.16
N ARG A 391 -7.46 18.71 6.97
CA ARG A 391 -8.32 18.29 8.09
C ARG A 391 -7.75 17.11 8.83
N ILE A 392 -7.15 16.17 8.11
CA ILE A 392 -6.39 15.05 8.66
C ILE A 392 -5.28 15.63 9.55
N GLU A 393 -4.45 16.52 9.01
CA GLU A 393 -3.35 17.14 9.76
C GLU A 393 -3.84 17.90 11.00
N LYS A 394 -4.95 18.66 10.89
CA LYS A 394 -5.55 19.37 12.04
C LYS A 394 -6.05 18.42 13.12
N LEU A 395 -6.65 17.29 12.75
CA LEU A 395 -7.14 16.30 13.70
C LEU A 395 -5.98 15.53 14.34
N GLU A 396 -4.95 15.19 13.57
CA GLU A 396 -3.72 14.58 14.07
C GLU A 396 -3.07 15.49 15.12
N LYS A 397 -2.81 16.76 14.79
CA LYS A 397 -2.28 17.74 15.75
C LYS A 397 -3.18 17.89 16.97
N LEU A 398 -4.50 17.97 16.80
CA LEU A 398 -5.43 18.06 17.92
C LEU A 398 -5.35 16.84 18.85
N ILE A 399 -5.16 15.63 18.30
CA ILE A 399 -4.98 14.42 19.10
C ILE A 399 -3.60 14.41 19.75
N GLU A 400 -2.55 14.79 19.03
CA GLU A 400 -1.16 14.82 19.52
C GLU A 400 -0.96 15.84 20.65
N ASP A 401 -1.49 17.06 20.49
CA ASP A 401 -1.35 18.17 21.44
C ASP A 401 -2.22 18.00 22.70
N MET A 402 -3.08 16.98 22.73
CA MET A 402 -4.01 16.81 23.84
C MET A 402 -3.32 16.21 25.08
N PRO A 403 -3.22 16.93 26.20
CA PRO A 403 -2.42 16.52 27.36
C PRO A 403 -2.98 15.27 28.02
N LEU A 404 -2.25 14.15 28.02
CA LEU A 404 -2.70 12.94 28.71
C LEU A 404 -2.18 12.96 30.16
N ASP A 405 -2.99 13.54 31.03
CA ASP A 405 -2.67 13.63 32.45
C ASP A 405 -3.22 12.41 33.18
N LEU A 406 -2.34 11.70 33.89
CA LEU A 406 -2.69 10.53 34.70
C LEU A 406 -2.34 10.78 36.16
N LYS A 407 -3.31 10.55 37.02
CA LYS A 407 -3.15 10.52 38.47
C LYS A 407 -3.24 9.08 38.97
N PHE A 408 -2.17 8.57 39.54
CA PHE A 408 -2.16 7.32 40.27
C PHE A 408 -2.36 7.58 41.75
N THR A 409 -3.29 6.87 42.38
CA THR A 409 -3.44 6.83 43.84
C THR A 409 -3.12 5.41 44.30
N ILE A 410 -2.03 5.26 45.04
CA ILE A 410 -1.48 3.99 45.48
C ILE A 410 -1.82 3.78 46.95
N ALA A 411 -2.50 2.67 47.21
CA ALA A 411 -2.92 2.28 48.55
C ALA A 411 -2.26 0.97 48.98
N LYS A 412 -1.99 0.88 50.27
CA LYS A 412 -1.42 -0.30 50.90
C LYS A 412 -2.53 -1.34 51.08
N TRP A 413 -2.31 -2.54 50.54
CA TRP A 413 -3.26 -3.64 50.65
C TRP A 413 -2.68 -4.72 51.56
N VAL A 414 -3.39 -5.02 52.63
CA VAL A 414 -2.88 -5.85 53.74
C VAL A 414 -3.81 -7.04 53.94
N ASN A 415 -3.26 -8.16 54.40
CA ASN A 415 -4.02 -9.32 54.82
C ASN A 415 -3.64 -9.67 56.26
N ASP A 416 -4.59 -9.57 57.17
CA ASP A 416 -4.43 -9.97 58.57
C ASP A 416 -5.45 -11.07 58.94
N TYR A 417 -5.66 -11.29 60.24
CA TYR A 417 -6.60 -12.30 60.74
C TYR A 417 -8.08 -11.98 60.41
N ALA A 418 -8.41 -10.72 60.09
CA ALA A 418 -9.75 -10.26 59.70
C ALA A 418 -9.94 -10.27 58.17
N GLY A 419 -8.89 -10.59 57.40
CA GLY A 419 -8.92 -10.71 55.95
C GLY A 419 -8.20 -9.58 55.22
N PHE A 420 -8.53 -9.39 53.94
CA PHE A 420 -7.89 -8.36 53.11
C PHE A 420 -8.56 -7.01 53.27
N TYR A 421 -7.78 -5.98 53.59
CA TYR A 421 -8.25 -4.60 53.70
C TYR A 421 -7.21 -3.57 53.25
N GLU A 422 -7.66 -2.33 53.06
CA GLU A 422 -6.80 -1.20 52.72
C GLU A 422 -6.25 -0.54 53.99
N ASP A 423 -4.93 -0.53 54.16
CA ASP A 423 -4.22 -0.02 55.34
C ASP A 423 -3.53 1.31 55.03
N GLY A 424 -4.32 2.27 54.54
CA GLY A 424 -3.86 3.63 54.23
C GLY A 424 -3.14 3.78 52.89
N LYS A 425 -2.47 4.93 52.74
CA LYS A 425 -1.75 5.35 51.53
C LYS A 425 -0.34 4.78 51.50
N LEU A 426 0.21 4.60 50.30
CA LEU A 426 1.56 4.07 50.10
C LEU A 426 2.44 5.07 49.37
N GLY A 427 3.37 5.71 50.09
CA GLY A 427 4.41 6.58 49.54
C GLY A 427 5.64 5.82 49.03
N ASN A 428 6.64 6.55 48.53
CA ASN A 428 7.93 6.01 48.04
C ASN A 428 7.82 4.86 47.02
N VAL A 429 6.84 4.96 46.12
CA VAL A 429 6.70 4.08 44.96
C VAL A 429 7.12 4.84 43.72
N GLU A 430 8.20 4.42 43.09
CA GLU A 430 8.65 4.95 41.82
C GLU A 430 7.77 4.42 40.67
N LEU A 431 7.40 5.31 39.76
CA LEU A 431 6.70 4.98 38.53
C LEU A 431 7.66 5.01 37.34
N TRP A 432 7.77 3.90 36.63
CA TRP A 432 8.63 3.75 35.46
C TRP A 432 7.79 3.41 34.22
N ALA A 433 7.93 4.21 33.16
CA ALA A 433 7.43 3.88 31.83
C ALA A 433 8.30 2.81 31.17
N TYR A 434 7.66 1.93 30.41
CA TYR A 434 8.31 0.91 29.59
C TYR A 434 7.84 1.00 28.13
N SER A 435 8.78 1.06 27.18
CA SER A 435 8.53 1.21 25.74
C SER A 435 9.12 0.10 24.87
N GLY A 436 9.65 -0.98 25.47
CA GLY A 436 10.23 -2.09 24.71
C GLY A 436 9.19 -2.92 23.95
N ASP A 437 9.68 -3.82 23.08
CA ASP A 437 8.82 -4.48 22.09
C ASP A 437 7.92 -5.58 22.67
N ASP A 438 8.41 -6.33 23.67
CA ASP A 438 7.74 -7.48 24.26
C ASP A 438 7.15 -7.19 25.65
N GLU A 439 6.12 -7.94 26.06
CA GLU A 439 5.59 -7.83 27.42
C GLU A 439 6.57 -8.43 28.47
N PRO A 440 6.98 -7.68 29.51
CA PRO A 440 7.97 -8.15 30.47
C PRO A 440 7.46 -9.32 31.33
N GLN A 441 8.26 -10.37 31.47
CA GLN A 441 7.89 -11.51 32.33
C GLN A 441 8.19 -11.24 33.81
N ILE A 442 7.28 -11.64 34.71
CA ILE A 442 7.42 -11.45 36.18
C ILE A 442 8.79 -11.87 36.73
N LYS A 443 9.37 -12.95 36.20
CA LYS A 443 10.68 -13.48 36.62
C LYS A 443 11.84 -12.49 36.43
N MET A 444 11.68 -11.50 35.54
CA MET A 444 12.65 -10.47 35.18
C MET A 444 12.64 -9.28 36.12
N TYR A 445 11.55 -9.05 36.86
CA TYR A 445 11.41 -7.92 37.80
C TYR A 445 10.89 -8.32 39.18
N GLN A 446 10.92 -9.62 39.51
CA GLN A 446 10.43 -10.14 40.79
C GLN A 446 11.15 -9.61 42.04
N THR A 447 12.36 -9.06 41.89
CA THR A 447 13.16 -8.44 42.95
C THR A 447 13.76 -7.14 42.46
N ASP A 448 14.08 -6.25 43.39
CA ASP A 448 14.66 -4.94 43.10
C ASP A 448 15.93 -5.01 42.26
N LYS A 449 16.86 -5.90 42.65
CA LYS A 449 18.11 -6.16 41.92
C LYS A 449 17.88 -6.59 40.47
N LYS A 450 16.86 -7.42 40.22
CA LYS A 450 16.55 -7.91 38.87
C LYS A 450 15.92 -6.82 38.00
N PHE A 451 15.01 -6.05 38.58
CA PHE A 451 14.43 -4.89 37.90
C PHE A 451 15.50 -3.86 37.52
N LEU A 452 16.38 -3.48 38.45
CA LEU A 452 17.48 -2.56 38.15
C LEU A 452 18.44 -3.10 37.08
N SER A 453 18.72 -4.40 37.09
CA SER A 453 19.51 -5.03 36.02
C SER A 453 18.80 -4.94 34.66
N MET A 454 17.48 -5.11 34.62
CA MET A 454 16.69 -5.00 33.40
C MET A 454 16.71 -3.56 32.86
N VAL A 455 16.51 -2.57 33.73
CA VAL A 455 16.60 -1.14 33.38
C VAL A 455 17.99 -0.78 32.84
N ASN A 456 19.06 -1.23 33.51
CA ASN A 456 20.43 -0.91 33.09
C ASN A 456 20.82 -1.55 31.76
N ASN A 457 20.35 -2.77 31.48
CA ASN A 457 20.67 -3.48 30.24
C ASN A 457 19.88 -2.95 29.03
N HIS A 458 18.73 -2.31 29.27
CA HIS A 458 17.82 -1.80 28.24
C HIS A 458 17.44 -0.34 28.52
N ALA A 459 18.42 0.52 28.85
CA ALA A 459 18.16 1.87 29.37
C ALA A 459 17.26 2.74 28.48
N ASN A 460 17.29 2.54 27.15
CA ASN A 460 16.45 3.28 26.21
C ASN A 460 14.96 2.93 26.31
N ASP A 461 14.62 1.76 26.85
CA ASP A 461 13.24 1.27 26.95
C ASP A 461 12.55 1.73 28.24
N PHE A 462 13.29 2.31 29.18
CA PHE A 462 12.79 2.65 30.52
C PHE A 462 12.97 4.13 30.84
N LYS A 463 11.94 4.74 31.42
CA LYS A 463 11.98 6.13 31.89
C LYS A 463 11.25 6.28 33.21
N GLN A 464 11.94 6.77 34.25
CA GLN A 464 11.28 7.13 35.49
C GLN A 464 10.42 8.38 35.26
N LEU A 465 9.13 8.28 35.57
CA LEU A 465 8.15 9.34 35.35
C LEU A 465 7.81 10.11 36.63
N GLY A 466 8.00 9.50 37.79
CA GLY A 466 7.72 10.13 39.07
C GLY A 466 7.83 9.18 40.25
N GLU A 467 7.51 9.69 41.43
CA GLU A 467 7.49 8.94 42.70
C GLU A 467 6.28 9.39 43.53
N SER A 468 5.65 8.44 44.23
CA SER A 468 4.48 8.75 45.05
C SER A 468 4.86 9.50 46.32
N ASN A 469 4.15 10.60 46.59
CA ASN A 469 4.28 11.35 47.84
C ASN A 469 3.70 10.58 49.05
N ASP A 470 3.74 11.18 50.25
CA ASP A 470 3.20 10.58 51.49
C ASP A 470 1.70 10.26 51.43
N GLU A 471 0.95 10.89 50.53
CA GLU A 471 -0.46 10.59 50.26
C GLU A 471 -0.67 9.46 49.24
N GLY A 472 0.42 8.85 48.76
CA GLY A 472 0.42 7.81 47.74
C GLY A 472 0.01 8.30 46.36
N VAL A 473 0.20 9.57 46.05
CA VAL A 473 -0.22 10.18 44.79
C VAL A 473 0.96 10.38 43.85
N ILE A 474 0.79 9.99 42.58
CA ILE A 474 1.69 10.32 41.47
C ILE A 474 0.85 10.99 40.38
N ASP A 475 1.17 12.24 40.04
CA ASP A 475 0.62 12.92 38.88
C ASP A 475 1.67 12.95 37.76
N ILE A 476 1.32 12.48 36.57
CA ILE A 476 2.20 12.48 35.41
C ILE A 476 1.53 13.10 34.18
N HIS A 477 2.37 13.69 33.34
CA HIS A 477 2.00 14.24 32.05
C HIS A 477 2.62 13.40 30.95
N LEU A 478 1.78 12.78 30.11
CA LEU A 478 2.23 11.98 28.97
C LEU A 478 1.91 12.68 27.66
N VAL A 479 2.83 12.50 26.71
CA VAL A 479 2.64 12.92 25.32
C VAL A 479 2.02 11.76 24.55
N ARG A 480 0.90 11.99 23.87
CA ARG A 480 0.16 10.93 23.17
C ARG A 480 0.93 10.30 22.00
N LYS A 481 1.93 11.01 21.47
CA LYS A 481 2.83 10.55 20.41
C LYS A 481 3.84 9.50 20.88
N ASP A 482 4.12 9.45 22.18
CA ASP A 482 5.15 8.60 22.78
C ASP A 482 4.59 7.93 24.04
N LEU A 483 3.51 7.17 23.86
CA LEU A 483 2.89 6.45 24.96
C LEU A 483 3.70 5.19 25.27
N PRO A 484 4.04 4.94 26.54
CA PRO A 484 4.71 3.70 26.93
C PRO A 484 3.76 2.51 26.70
N LYS A 485 4.32 1.33 26.44
CA LYS A 485 3.55 0.09 26.37
C LYS A 485 3.03 -0.35 27.75
N GLY A 486 3.70 0.05 28.83
CA GLY A 486 3.21 -0.18 30.19
C GLY A 486 3.98 0.56 31.27
N PHE A 487 3.60 0.32 32.52
CA PHE A 487 4.12 1.01 33.69
C PHE A 487 4.53 0.02 34.78
N PHE A 488 5.69 0.26 35.38
CA PHE A 488 6.15 -0.41 36.58
C PHE A 488 5.98 0.49 37.80
N PHE A 489 5.47 -0.10 38.87
CA PHE A 489 5.33 0.50 40.19
C PHE A 489 6.33 -0.19 41.12
N ARG A 490 7.44 0.50 41.40
CA ARG A 490 8.57 -0.03 42.18
C ARG A 490 8.58 0.58 43.58
N PRO A 491 8.25 -0.18 44.64
CA PRO A 491 8.32 0.31 46.01
C PRO A 491 9.78 0.38 46.50
N VAL A 492 10.21 1.53 47.02
CA VAL A 492 11.58 1.76 47.51
C VAL A 492 11.58 1.92 49.02
N GLY A 493 12.54 1.29 49.72
CA GLY A 493 12.66 1.37 51.18
C GLY A 493 11.77 0.40 51.97
N TYR A 494 11.11 -0.56 51.32
CA TYR A 494 10.18 -1.51 51.95
C TYR A 494 10.75 -2.92 52.19
N ASN A 495 12.06 -3.13 52.05
CA ASN A 495 12.75 -4.41 52.33
C ASN A 495 12.05 -5.65 51.69
N ASP A 496 11.67 -5.56 50.41
CA ASP A 496 10.97 -6.60 49.66
C ASP A 496 9.61 -7.06 50.24
N ARG A 497 9.03 -6.32 51.20
CA ARG A 497 7.69 -6.61 51.75
C ARG A 497 6.57 -6.33 50.74
N ILE A 498 6.85 -5.47 49.76
CA ILE A 498 5.93 -5.10 48.68
C ILE A 498 6.63 -5.46 47.36
N LYS A 499 5.90 -6.16 46.48
CA LYS A 499 6.44 -6.56 45.18
C LYS A 499 6.25 -5.45 44.14
N ILE A 500 7.18 -5.39 43.19
CA ILE A 500 7.05 -4.56 41.98
C ILE A 500 5.84 -5.04 41.18
N LYS A 501 5.00 -4.11 40.71
CA LYS A 501 3.85 -4.40 39.86
C LYS A 501 4.06 -3.81 38.47
N TYR A 502 3.74 -4.59 37.44
CA TYR A 502 3.63 -4.11 36.05
C TYR A 502 2.15 -4.03 35.67
N MET A 503 1.77 -3.02 34.88
CA MET A 503 0.47 -2.91 34.24
C MET A 503 0.65 -2.42 32.81
N GLY A 504 0.00 -3.07 31.85
CA GLY A 504 -0.01 -2.63 30.47
C GLY A 504 -0.75 -1.30 30.31
N ALA A 505 -0.36 -0.47 29.34
CA ALA A 505 -1.01 0.82 29.10
C ALA A 505 -2.50 0.66 28.76
N THR A 506 -2.86 -0.38 27.98
CA THR A 506 -4.26 -0.71 27.68
C THR A 506 -5.06 -1.04 28.95
N GLU A 507 -4.48 -1.81 29.87
CA GLU A 507 -5.10 -2.15 31.16
C GLU A 507 -5.33 -0.89 32.00
N ILE A 508 -4.31 -0.03 32.08
CA ILE A 508 -4.37 1.26 32.78
C ILE A 508 -5.46 2.16 32.20
N MET A 509 -5.59 2.23 30.88
CA MET A 509 -6.61 3.04 30.21
C MET A 509 -8.03 2.51 30.42
N LEU A 510 -8.19 1.18 30.55
CA LEU A 510 -9.47 0.53 30.85
C LEU A 510 -9.91 0.75 32.29
N GLN A 511 -8.96 0.66 33.25
CA GLN A 511 -9.24 0.81 34.68
C GLN A 511 -9.32 2.27 35.14
N SER A 512 -8.91 3.22 34.30
CA SER A 512 -8.96 4.65 34.65
C SER A 512 -10.38 5.23 34.63
N GLU A 513 -10.70 6.02 35.66
CA GLU A 513 -11.87 6.89 35.71
C GLU A 513 -11.51 8.26 35.10
N CYS A 514 -12.45 8.90 34.41
CA CYS A 514 -12.20 10.16 33.71
C CYS A 514 -12.76 11.35 34.50
N GLU A 515 -11.90 12.32 34.86
CA GLU A 515 -12.30 13.68 35.19
C GLU A 515 -12.04 14.61 33.99
N TYR A 516 -12.63 15.81 34.01
CA TYR A 516 -12.58 16.78 32.90
C TYR A 516 -11.15 17.07 32.38
N ASN A 517 -10.15 17.09 33.26
CA ASN A 517 -8.76 17.43 32.92
C ASN A 517 -7.76 16.28 33.10
N LYS A 518 -8.13 15.17 33.76
CA LYS A 518 -7.18 14.13 34.18
C LYS A 518 -7.84 12.79 34.36
N ARG A 519 -7.12 11.72 34.03
CA ARG A 519 -7.53 10.34 34.28
C ARG A 519 -7.01 9.89 35.63
N GLN A 520 -7.86 9.24 36.41
CA GLN A 520 -7.50 8.76 37.74
C GLN A 520 -7.49 7.24 37.79
N ILE A 521 -6.46 6.69 38.43
CA ILE A 521 -6.28 5.25 38.60
C ILE A 521 -5.97 4.99 40.06
N ARG A 522 -6.73 4.08 40.68
CA ARG A 522 -6.45 3.62 42.03
C ARG A 522 -5.79 2.25 42.00
N LEU A 523 -4.56 2.18 42.49
CA LEU A 523 -3.79 0.96 42.56
C LEU A 523 -3.70 0.47 44.01
N LYS A 524 -3.93 -0.81 44.22
CA LYS A 524 -3.71 -1.50 45.50
C LYS A 524 -2.47 -2.38 45.39
N MET A 525 -1.48 -2.16 46.26
CA MET A 525 -0.24 -2.96 46.29
C MET A 525 -0.19 -3.80 47.55
N TYR A 526 -0.07 -5.12 47.36
CA TYR A 526 -0.05 -6.07 48.48
C TYR A 526 1.24 -5.94 49.29
N THR A 527 1.07 -5.76 50.61
CA THR A 527 2.15 -5.70 51.59
C THR A 527 2.11 -6.95 52.46
N ARG A 528 3.22 -7.68 52.52
CA ARG A 528 3.39 -8.79 53.47
C ARG A 528 3.51 -8.23 54.88
N VAL A 529 2.52 -8.51 55.73
CA VAL A 529 2.66 -8.33 57.18
C VAL A 529 3.49 -9.48 57.70
N GLY A 530 4.53 -9.18 58.49
CA GLY A 530 5.33 -10.22 59.14
C GLY A 530 4.47 -11.01 60.14
N LYS A 531 4.82 -12.29 60.30
CA LYS A 531 4.72 -12.91 61.63
C LYS A 531 5.87 -12.40 62.48
#